data_AF-A0A2A9NN08-F1
#
_entry.id   AF-A0A2A9NN08-F1
#
_cell.length_a   1.000
_cell.length_b   1.000
_cell.length_c   1.000
_cell.angle_alpha   90.00
_cell.angle_beta   90.00
_cell.angle_gamma   90.00
#
_symmetry.space_group_name_H-M   'P 1'
#
loop_
_entity.id
_entity.type
_entity.pdbx_description
1 polymer ?
#
loop_
_entity_poly.entity_id
_entity_poly.type
_entity_poly.pdbx_seq_one_letter_code
_entity_poly.pdbx_strand_id
1 'polypeptide(L)' 'VALHTVDLAFGPDTVIITALDYIPFCCHQSLADMTREELVQVAHFLNVKLPAALSIIIDEQRPADLIRSEIEVLV' A
#
# COMPACT_ATOMS: atom_id res chain seq x y z
N VAL A 1 -15.71 -2.57 29.64
CA VAL A 1 -15.30 -1.63 28.56
C VAL A 1 -15.24 -2.44 27.28
N ALA A 2 -15.98 -2.02 26.26
CA ALA A 2 -16.34 -2.81 25.09
C ALA A 2 -15.14 -3.07 24.16
N LEU A 3 -15.03 -4.31 23.66
CA LEU A 3 -14.17 -4.66 22.53
C LEU A 3 -14.93 -4.26 21.26
N HIS A 4 -14.35 -3.34 20.48
CA HIS A 4 -14.93 -2.83 19.26
C HIS A 4 -14.85 -3.92 18.18
N THR A 5 -15.97 -4.61 17.91
CA THR A 5 -16.12 -5.51 16.77
C THR A 5 -16.12 -4.65 15.51
N VAL A 6 -15.01 -4.66 14.77
CA VAL A 6 -14.97 -4.15 13.40
C VAL A 6 -15.86 -5.05 12.54
N ASP A 7 -16.99 -4.49 12.11
CA ASP A 7 -17.91 -5.07 11.15
C ASP A 7 -17.19 -5.26 9.81
N LEU A 8 -16.79 -6.50 9.52
CA LEU A 8 -16.14 -6.87 8.26
C LEU A 8 -17.21 -7.16 7.20
N ALA A 9 -17.98 -6.16 6.80
CA ALA A 9 -18.81 -6.20 5.60
C ALA A 9 -17.95 -5.96 4.36
N PHE A 10 -16.96 -6.83 4.15
CA PHE A 10 -16.07 -6.80 2.99
C PHE A 10 -16.55 -7.88 2.01
N GLY A 11 -16.93 -7.46 0.80
CA GLY A 11 -17.37 -8.37 -0.26
C GLY A 11 -16.29 -9.39 -0.62
N PRO A 12 -16.63 -10.46 -1.38
CA PRO A 12 -15.75 -11.60 -1.63
C PRO A 12 -14.43 -11.27 -2.36
N ASP A 13 -14.27 -10.03 -2.85
CA ASP A 13 -13.09 -9.55 -3.56
C ASP A 13 -12.30 -8.48 -2.78
N THR A 14 -12.60 -8.25 -1.50
CA THR A 14 -11.81 -7.33 -0.70
C THR A 14 -10.71 -8.07 0.06
N VAL A 15 -9.49 -7.96 -0.45
CA VAL A 15 -8.29 -8.34 0.30
C VAL A 15 -7.99 -7.22 1.29
N ILE A 16 -8.45 -7.38 2.53
CA ILE A 16 -8.07 -6.48 3.62
C ILE A 16 -6.65 -6.86 4.03
N ILE A 17 -5.67 -6.04 3.67
CA ILE A 17 -4.30 -6.19 4.17
C ILE A 17 -4.27 -5.63 5.59
N THR A 18 -4.79 -6.39 6.56
CA THR A 18 -4.72 -6.06 8.00
C THR A 18 -3.31 -6.20 8.58
N ALA A 19 -2.27 -6.34 7.73
CA ALA A 19 -0.94 -6.80 8.08
C ALA A 19 0.18 -5.84 7.66
N LEU A 20 -0.10 -4.56 7.41
CA LEU A 20 0.95 -3.54 7.55
C LEU A 20 1.16 -3.29 9.05
N ASP A 21 1.91 -4.20 9.71
CA ASP A 21 2.42 -4.02 11.10
C ASP A 21 3.08 -2.66 11.30
N TYR A 22 3.60 -2.09 10.22
CA TYR A 22 4.18 -0.76 10.15
C TYR A 22 3.74 -0.10 8.85
N ILE A 23 3.15 1.08 8.96
CA ILE A 23 2.92 1.96 7.83
C ILE A 23 4.30 2.48 7.40
N PRO A 24 4.80 2.22 6.17
CA PRO A 24 6.13 2.67 5.75
C PRO A 24 6.22 4.20 5.59
N PHE A 25 5.11 4.91 5.82
CA PHE A 25 5.05 6.36 5.87
C PHE A 25 5.40 6.85 7.29
N CYS A 26 6.42 7.69 7.39
CA CYS A 26 6.77 8.37 8.63
C CYS A 26 5.70 9.43 8.97
N CYS A 27 4.70 9.03 9.77
CA CYS A 27 3.75 9.82 10.56
C CYS A 27 2.93 10.97 9.92
N HIS A 28 3.37 11.69 8.89
CA HIS A 28 2.61 12.78 8.22
C HIS A 28 3.02 13.01 6.76
N GLN A 29 4.02 12.30 6.24
CA GLN A 29 4.46 12.49 4.87
C GLN A 29 3.43 11.88 3.92
N SER A 30 2.74 12.74 3.16
CA SER A 30 1.77 12.29 2.17
C SER A 30 2.50 11.48 1.09
N LEU A 31 1.85 10.45 0.54
CA LEU A 31 2.32 9.77 -0.68
C LEU A 31 2.60 10.78 -1.81
N ALA A 32 1.86 11.89 -1.82
CA ALA A 32 2.07 13.01 -2.75
C ALA A 32 3.44 13.69 -2.62
N ASP A 33 4.02 13.70 -1.42
CA ASP A 33 5.29 14.39 -1.12
C ASP A 33 6.52 13.46 -1.26
N MET A 34 6.29 12.16 -1.52
CA MET A 34 7.38 11.17 -1.62
C MET A 34 8.11 11.26 -2.96
N THR A 35 9.43 11.10 -2.91
CA THR A 35 10.25 10.93 -4.12
C THR A 35 10.00 9.58 -4.77
N ARG A 36 10.46 9.41 -6.02
CA ARG A 36 10.33 8.14 -6.72
C ARG A 36 11.01 7.00 -5.95
N GLU A 37 12.18 7.24 -5.38
CA GLU A 37 12.95 6.24 -4.64
C GLU A 37 12.17 5.77 -3.39
N GLU A 38 11.56 6.71 -2.67
CA GLU A 38 10.71 6.41 -1.51
C GLU A 38 9.47 5.60 -1.93
N LEU A 39 8.79 5.99 -3.02
CA LEU A 39 7.65 5.24 -3.56
C LEU A 39 8.04 3.82 -4.00
N VAL A 40 9.22 3.63 -4.60
CA VAL A 40 9.73 2.31 -4.97
C VAL A 40 10.02 1.46 -3.74
N GLN A 41 10.55 2.02 -2.66
CA GLN A 41 10.76 1.30 -1.40
C GLN A 41 9.44 0.84 -0.77
N VAL A 42 8.44 1.72 -0.76
CA VAL A 42 7.08 1.38 -0.31
C VAL A 42 6.50 0.26 -1.17
N ALA A 43 6.56 0.41 -2.49
CA ALA A 43 6.04 -0.59 -3.42
C ALA A 43 6.75 -1.93 -3.27
N HIS A 44 8.07 -1.95 -3.04
CA HIS A 44 8.81 -3.17 -2.69
C HIS A 44 8.30 -3.81 -1.41
N PHE A 45 8.11 -3.03 -0.35
CA PHE A 45 7.60 -3.53 0.92
C PHE A 45 6.19 -4.14 0.78
N LEU A 46 5.32 -3.47 0.02
CA LEU A 46 3.99 -3.97 -0.29
C LEU A 46 4.07 -5.25 -1.14
N ASN A 47 4.90 -5.27 -2.17
CA ASN A 47 5.07 -6.44 -3.06
C ASN A 47 5.54 -7.70 -2.33
N VAL A 48 6.28 -7.58 -1.23
CA VAL A 48 6.66 -8.72 -0.38
C VAL A 48 5.45 -9.36 0.31
N LYS A 49 4.41 -8.56 0.59
CA LYS A 49 3.19 -9.00 1.29
C LYS A 49 2.03 -9.28 0.34
N LEU A 50 2.05 -8.69 -0.85
CA LEU A 50 1.02 -8.87 -1.86
C LEU A 50 1.18 -10.19 -2.62
N PRO A 51 0.07 -10.87 -2.97
CA PRO A 51 0.13 -11.95 -3.95
C PRO A 51 0.58 -11.39 -5.30
N ALA A 52 1.27 -12.21 -6.10
CA ALA A 52 1.89 -11.79 -7.36
C ALA A 52 0.94 -11.08 -8.36
N ALA A 53 -0.37 -11.40 -8.29
CA ALA A 53 -1.39 -10.75 -9.12
C ALA A 53 -1.65 -9.28 -8.77
N LEU A 54 -1.27 -8.84 -7.57
CA LEU A 54 -1.43 -7.47 -7.07
C LEU A 54 -0.08 -6.74 -6.93
N SER A 55 1.01 -7.33 -7.40
CA SER A 55 2.32 -6.69 -7.33
C SER A 55 2.37 -5.40 -8.14
N ILE A 56 2.77 -4.32 -7.49
CA ILE A 56 3.04 -3.01 -8.05
C ILE A 56 4.28 -3.11 -8.93
N ILE A 57 4.19 -2.65 -10.17
CA ILE A 57 5.33 -2.64 -11.08
C ILE A 57 6.21 -1.43 -10.75
N ILE A 58 7.53 -1.63 -10.64
CA ILE A 58 8.50 -0.63 -10.15
C ILE A 58 9.68 -0.39 -11.10
N ASP A 59 9.49 -0.66 -12.39
CA ASP A 59 10.50 -0.50 -13.44
C ASP A 59 11.12 0.92 -13.48
N GLU A 60 12.38 1.02 -13.89
CA GLU A 60 13.11 2.30 -14.01
C GLU A 60 12.42 3.30 -14.95
N GLN A 61 11.72 2.81 -15.98
CA GLN A 61 10.98 3.65 -16.93
C GLN A 61 9.59 4.07 -16.40
N ARG A 62 9.14 3.50 -15.27
CA ARG A 62 7.81 3.80 -14.74
C ARG A 62 7.84 5.12 -13.96
N PRO A 63 6.95 6.08 -14.29
CA PRO A 63 6.89 7.36 -13.61
C PRO A 63 6.38 7.19 -12.17
N ALA A 64 6.88 8.05 -11.29
CA ALA A 64 6.55 8.05 -9.87
C ALA A 64 5.04 8.17 -9.62
N ASP A 65 4.32 8.96 -10.43
CA ASP A 65 2.88 9.18 -10.27
C ASP A 65 2.06 7.89 -10.48
N LEU A 66 2.48 7.01 -11.39
CA LEU A 66 1.81 5.72 -11.60
C LEU A 66 2.13 4.73 -10.49
N ILE A 67 3.34 4.76 -9.93
CA ILE A 67 3.69 3.95 -8.76
C ILE A 67 2.86 4.42 -7.56
N ARG A 68 2.77 5.74 -7.35
CA ARG A 68 1.95 6.36 -6.30
C ARG A 68 0.48 5.96 -6.43
N SER A 69 -0.10 6.09 -7.63
CA SER A 69 -1.50 5.76 -7.84
C SER A 69 -1.82 4.31 -7.54
N GLU A 70 -0.90 3.37 -7.85
CA GLU A 70 -1.11 1.97 -7.49
C GLU A 70 -0.96 1.71 -5.98
N ILE A 71 -0.06 2.41 -5.30
CA ILE A 71 0.04 2.36 -3.84
C ILE A 71 -1.26 2.89 -3.20
N GLU A 72 -1.79 4.01 -3.70
CA GLU A 72 -3.03 4.64 -3.20
C GLU A 72 -4.27 3.77 -3.35
N VAL A 73 -4.35 2.92 -4.39
CA VAL A 73 -5.47 1.98 -4.57
C VAL A 73 -5.45 0.86 -3.52
N LEU A 74 -4.28 0.58 -2.94
CA LEU A 74 -4.07 -0.54 -2.02
C LEU A 74 -4.18 -0.14 -0.53
N VAL A 75 -4.18 1.15 -0.20
CA VAL A 75 -4.19 1.68 1.18
C VAL A 75 -5.47 2.44 1.52
#